data_AF-A0A961S3V6-F1
#
_entry.id   AF-A0A961S3V6-F1
#
_cell.length_a   1.000
_cell.length_b   1.000
_cell.length_c   1.000
_cell.angle_alpha   90.00
_cell.angle_beta   90.00
_cell.angle_gamma   90.00
#
_symmetry.space_group_name_H-M   'P 1'
#
loop_
_entity.id
_entity.type
_entity.pdbx_description
1 polymer ?
#
loop_
_entity_poly.entity_id
_entity_poly.type
_entity_poly.pdbx_seq_one_letter_code
_entity_poly.pdbx_strand_id
1 'polypeptide(L)'
;MKKTVFGYLAAGLVAAAAAGAVEWQTARSTDFLRDEYIAKSSARAERGAKDVDQALQMIYRNLRTLASLPGMRTISRHAESLSPEARTTFQMMYNNLASSVSVSEVYIIPEDFDPGRIDPVTGKPEEPVIMFDELILNAGADLSADQRASNPEAVAAA
;
A
#
# COMPACT_ATOMS: atom_id res chain seq x y z
N MET A 1 -21.90 35.72 -68.01
CA MET A 1 -22.72 35.08 -66.97
C MET A 1 -22.40 33.60 -66.74
N LYS A 2 -22.32 32.72 -67.77
CA LYS A 2 -22.08 31.27 -67.54
C LYS A 2 -20.73 30.92 -66.87
N LYS A 3 -19.65 31.65 -67.18
CA LYS A 3 -18.31 31.39 -66.60
C LYS A 3 -18.19 31.76 -65.11
N THR A 4 -18.84 32.84 -64.67
CA THR A 4 -18.85 33.25 -63.26
C THR A 4 -19.66 32.30 -62.40
N VAL A 5 -20.83 31.85 -62.88
CA VAL A 5 -21.64 30.83 -62.19
C VAL A 5 -20.88 29.51 -62.01
N PHE A 6 -20.13 29.08 -63.03
CA PHE A 6 -19.28 27.88 -62.93
C PHE A 6 -18.17 28.02 -61.86
N GLY A 7 -17.54 29.19 -61.76
CA GLY A 7 -16.53 29.45 -60.73
C GLY A 7 -17.08 29.36 -59.30
N TYR A 8 -18.28 29.88 -59.05
CA TYR A 8 -18.92 29.77 -57.73
C TYR A 8 -19.31 28.33 -57.39
N LEU A 9 -19.79 27.55 -58.36
CA LEU A 9 -20.10 26.13 -58.15
C LEU A 9 -18.85 25.31 -57.82
N ALA A 10 -17.73 25.57 -58.52
CA ALA A 10 -16.46 24.90 -58.23
C ALA A 10 -15.95 25.25 -56.82
N ALA A 11 -16.01 26.53 -56.43
CA ALA A 11 -15.61 26.96 -55.08
C ALA A 11 -16.49 26.31 -53.98
N GLY A 12 -17.80 26.22 -54.21
CA GLY A 12 -18.73 25.56 -53.28
C GLY A 12 -18.43 24.06 -53.12
N LEU A 13 -18.10 23.36 -54.20
CA LEU A 13 -17.71 21.93 -54.15
C LEU A 13 -16.41 21.71 -53.37
N VAL A 14 -15.40 22.55 -53.56
CA VAL A 14 -14.14 22.45 -52.81
C VAL A 14 -14.38 22.69 -51.32
N ALA A 15 -15.20 23.70 -50.97
CA ALA A 15 -15.54 23.97 -49.58
C ALA A 15 -16.31 22.79 -48.94
N ALA A 16 -17.26 22.19 -49.64
CA ALA A 16 -18.00 21.02 -49.18
C ALA A 16 -17.09 19.78 -49.00
N ALA A 17 -16.17 19.54 -49.94
CA ALA A 17 -15.21 18.46 -49.84
C ALA A 17 -14.23 18.64 -48.67
N ALA A 18 -13.75 19.86 -48.45
CA ALA A 18 -12.89 20.19 -47.31
C ALA A 18 -13.62 20.02 -45.98
N ALA A 19 -14.87 20.50 -45.88
CA ALA A 19 -15.70 20.32 -44.68
C ALA A 19 -15.95 18.83 -44.39
N GLY A 20 -16.30 18.03 -45.40
CA GLY A 20 -16.49 16.59 -45.25
C GLY A 20 -15.22 15.85 -44.83
N ALA A 21 -14.06 16.25 -45.35
CA ALA A 21 -12.76 15.69 -44.93
C ALA A 21 -12.45 16.00 -43.46
N VAL A 22 -12.73 17.23 -43.00
CA VAL A 22 -12.55 17.64 -41.60
C VAL A 22 -13.50 16.90 -40.67
N GLU A 23 -14.79 16.78 -41.03
CA GLU A 23 -15.75 16.01 -40.24
C GLU A 23 -15.34 14.54 -40.13
N TRP A 24 -14.91 13.93 -41.25
CA TRP A 24 -14.46 12.54 -41.27
C TRP A 24 -13.20 12.31 -40.42
N GLN A 25 -12.23 13.23 -40.49
CA GLN A 25 -11.04 13.18 -39.66
C GLN A 25 -11.38 13.38 -38.18
N THR A 26 -12.28 14.32 -37.87
CA THR A 26 -12.70 14.61 -36.50
C THR A 26 -13.45 13.42 -35.90
N ALA A 27 -14.35 12.79 -36.65
CA ALA A 27 -15.05 11.58 -36.24
C ALA A 27 -14.05 10.44 -35.94
N ARG A 28 -13.12 10.17 -36.86
CA ARG A 28 -12.07 9.15 -36.65
C ARG A 28 -11.17 9.45 -35.45
N SER A 29 -10.77 10.69 -35.26
CA SER A 29 -9.93 11.09 -34.12
C SER A 29 -10.69 10.94 -32.80
N THR A 30 -11.99 11.26 -32.78
CA THR A 30 -12.82 11.13 -31.58
C THR A 30 -12.98 9.67 -31.16
N ASP A 31 -13.28 8.79 -32.12
CA ASP A 31 -13.41 7.35 -31.87
C ASP A 31 -12.09 6.75 -31.37
N PHE A 32 -10.98 7.09 -32.03
CA PHE A 32 -9.64 6.63 -31.63
C PHE A 32 -9.27 7.11 -30.21
N LEU A 33 -9.50 8.39 -29.89
CA LEU A 33 -9.20 8.94 -28.57
C LEU A 33 -10.06 8.31 -27.47
N ARG A 34 -11.33 8.02 -27.77
CA ARG A 34 -12.23 7.34 -26.84
C ARG A 34 -11.76 5.92 -26.56
N ASP A 35 -11.44 5.15 -27.60
CA ASP A 35 -11.00 3.76 -27.45
C ASP A 35 -9.67 3.68 -26.69
N GLU A 36 -8.72 4.56 -27.01
CA GLU A 36 -7.45 4.70 -26.30
C GLU A 36 -7.65 5.09 -24.82
N TYR A 37 -8.59 6.00 -24.54
CA TYR A 37 -8.93 6.40 -23.17
C TYR A 37 -9.52 5.23 -22.39
N ILE A 38 -10.47 4.49 -22.97
CA ILE A 38 -11.10 3.32 -22.33
C ILE A 38 -10.04 2.25 -22.05
N ALA A 39 -9.19 1.94 -23.02
CA ALA A 39 -8.11 0.97 -22.85
C ALA A 39 -7.13 1.38 -21.74
N LYS A 40 -6.70 2.65 -21.71
CA LYS A 40 -5.84 3.18 -20.64
C LYS A 40 -6.51 3.17 -19.28
N SER A 41 -7.80 3.50 -19.22
CA SER A 41 -8.59 3.48 -17.99
C SER A 41 -8.71 2.06 -17.44
N SER A 42 -9.04 1.08 -18.29
CA SER A 42 -9.09 -0.34 -17.90
C SER A 42 -7.73 -0.83 -17.42
N ALA A 43 -6.66 -0.57 -18.18
CA ALA A 43 -5.31 -0.97 -17.80
C ALA A 43 -4.81 -0.30 -16.50
N ARG A 44 -5.29 0.92 -16.18
CA ARG A 44 -5.02 1.57 -14.90
C ARG A 44 -5.81 0.91 -13.77
N ALA A 45 -7.09 0.62 -13.99
CA ALA A 45 -7.94 -0.06 -13.00
C ALA A 45 -7.43 -1.47 -12.69
N GLU A 46 -7.04 -2.24 -13.71
CA GLU A 46 -6.45 -3.57 -13.54
C GLU A 46 -5.12 -3.53 -12.78
N ARG A 47 -4.27 -2.54 -13.04
CA ARG A 47 -3.04 -2.34 -12.25
C ARG A 47 -3.36 -2.02 -10.79
N GLY A 48 -4.26 -1.06 -10.55
CA GLY A 48 -4.67 -0.73 -9.19
C GLY A 48 -5.26 -1.93 -8.44
N ALA A 49 -6.07 -2.76 -9.11
CA ALA A 49 -6.59 -4.00 -8.54
C ALA A 49 -5.49 -5.00 -8.18
N LYS A 50 -4.48 -5.17 -9.05
CA LYS A 50 -3.32 -6.01 -8.77
C LYS A 50 -2.49 -5.49 -7.60
N ASP A 51 -2.28 -4.19 -7.52
CA ASP A 51 -1.50 -3.56 -6.43
C ASP A 51 -2.21 -3.77 -5.08
N VAL A 52 -3.54 -3.63 -5.04
CA VAL A 52 -4.34 -3.90 -3.83
C VAL A 52 -4.29 -5.38 -3.46
N ASP A 53 -4.47 -6.30 -4.40
CA ASP A 53 -4.38 -7.75 -4.15
C ASP A 53 -3.00 -8.13 -3.59
N GLN A 54 -1.93 -7.59 -4.20
CA GLN A 54 -0.56 -7.81 -3.72
C GLN A 54 -0.36 -7.28 -2.30
N ALA A 55 -0.85 -6.07 -1.99
CA ALA A 55 -0.76 -5.50 -0.65
C ALA A 55 -1.49 -6.37 0.38
N LEU A 56 -2.72 -6.79 0.09
CA LEU A 56 -3.50 -7.65 0.97
C LEU A 56 -2.83 -9.00 1.20
N GLN A 57 -2.29 -9.62 0.14
CA GLN A 57 -1.55 -10.87 0.27
C GLN A 57 -0.27 -10.70 1.09
N MET A 58 0.43 -9.58 0.96
CA MET A 58 1.63 -9.28 1.77
C MET A 58 1.27 -9.09 3.24
N ILE A 59 0.21 -8.33 3.55
CA ILE A 59 -0.31 -8.20 4.91
C ILE A 59 -0.62 -9.58 5.47
N TYR A 60 -1.43 -10.37 4.76
CA TYR A 60 -1.83 -11.71 5.22
C TYR A 60 -0.64 -12.63 5.46
N ARG A 61 0.33 -12.70 4.53
CA ARG A 61 1.51 -13.55 4.68
C ARG A 61 2.34 -13.14 5.89
N ASN A 62 2.59 -11.85 6.10
CA ASN A 62 3.36 -11.36 7.25
C ASN A 62 2.64 -11.65 8.57
N LEU A 63 1.34 -11.32 8.66
CA LEU A 63 0.55 -11.59 9.86
C LEU A 63 0.46 -13.08 10.17
N ARG A 64 0.28 -13.93 9.15
CA ARG A 64 0.28 -15.39 9.30
C ARG A 64 1.63 -15.89 9.82
N THR A 65 2.74 -15.40 9.28
CA THR A 65 4.08 -15.75 9.76
C THR A 65 4.25 -15.33 11.21
N LEU A 66 3.91 -14.08 11.55
CA LEU A 66 3.98 -13.55 12.92
C LEU A 66 3.14 -14.41 13.89
N ALA A 67 1.90 -14.74 13.53
CA ALA A 67 1.01 -15.61 14.32
C ALA A 67 1.49 -17.06 14.44
N SER A 68 2.38 -17.51 13.56
CA SER A 68 2.96 -18.85 13.61
C SER A 68 4.16 -18.95 14.54
N LEU A 69 4.77 -17.81 14.92
CA LEU A 69 5.95 -17.80 15.78
C LEU A 69 5.60 -18.29 17.19
N PRO A 70 6.42 -19.17 17.80
CA PRO A 70 6.16 -19.70 19.14
C PRO A 70 5.92 -18.60 20.18
N GLY A 71 6.75 -17.55 20.18
CA GLY A 71 6.63 -16.43 21.11
C GLY A 71 5.31 -15.67 21.01
N MET A 72 4.65 -15.67 19.83
CA MET A 72 3.33 -15.05 19.65
C MET A 72 2.21 -15.90 20.27
N ARG A 73 2.36 -17.22 20.18
CA ARG A 73 1.36 -18.17 20.69
C ARG A 73 1.38 -18.30 22.21
N THR A 74 2.50 -17.98 22.83
CA THR A 74 2.70 -18.08 24.28
C THR A 74 2.81 -16.71 24.94
N ILE A 75 2.48 -15.62 24.22
CA ILE A 75 2.60 -14.27 24.74
C ILE A 75 1.61 -14.09 25.91
N SER A 76 2.12 -13.64 27.06
CA SER A 76 1.30 -13.29 28.20
C SER A 76 0.72 -11.89 28.01
N ARG A 77 -0.32 -11.58 28.78
CA ARG A 77 -1.02 -10.30 28.72
C ARG A 77 -0.13 -9.05 28.86
N HIS A 78 0.96 -9.17 29.63
CA HIS A 78 1.92 -8.09 29.86
C HIS A 78 3.26 -8.35 29.18
N ALA A 79 3.30 -9.24 28.17
CA ALA A 79 4.48 -9.63 27.41
C ALA A 79 5.66 -10.18 28.25
N GLU A 80 5.44 -10.57 29.51
CA GLU A 80 6.47 -11.10 30.42
C GLU A 80 7.12 -12.39 29.91
N SER A 81 6.37 -13.18 29.14
CA SER A 81 6.86 -14.43 28.54
C SER A 81 7.62 -14.22 27.22
N LEU A 82 7.73 -12.97 26.73
CA LEU A 82 8.35 -12.69 25.45
C LEU A 82 9.85 -12.45 25.61
N SER A 83 10.67 -13.30 24.97
CA SER A 83 12.12 -13.11 24.99
C SER A 83 12.55 -11.87 24.16
N PRO A 84 13.70 -11.25 24.48
CA PRO A 84 14.27 -10.15 23.69
C PRO A 84 14.44 -10.49 22.20
N GLU A 85 14.82 -11.73 21.88
CA GLU A 85 14.98 -12.22 20.52
C GLU A 85 13.64 -12.31 19.78
N ALA A 86 12.59 -12.74 20.48
CA ALA A 86 11.24 -12.80 19.92
C ALA A 86 10.71 -11.39 19.63
N ARG A 87 10.93 -10.43 20.54
CA ARG A 87 10.59 -9.01 20.32
C ARG A 87 11.33 -8.44 19.10
N THR A 88 12.63 -8.68 18.97
CA THR A 88 13.42 -8.28 17.80
C THR A 88 12.88 -8.90 16.52
N THR A 89 12.54 -10.19 16.55
CA THR A 89 11.98 -10.90 15.40
C THR A 89 10.65 -10.28 14.95
N PHE A 90 9.78 -9.92 15.91
CA PHE A 90 8.50 -9.28 15.59
C PHE A 90 8.69 -7.90 14.98
N GLN A 91 9.62 -7.10 15.51
CA GLN A 91 9.98 -5.81 14.92
C GLN A 91 10.49 -5.97 13.47
N MET A 92 11.34 -6.96 13.20
CA MET A 92 11.84 -7.21 11.84
C MET A 92 10.71 -7.62 10.87
N MET A 93 9.72 -8.37 11.35
CA MET A 93 8.53 -8.71 10.55
C MET A 93 7.64 -7.48 10.31
N TYR A 94 7.45 -6.64 11.32
CA TYR A 94 6.78 -5.35 11.17
C TYR A 94 7.50 -4.47 10.14
N ASN A 95 8.82 -4.32 10.22
CA ASN A 95 9.60 -3.53 9.27
C ASN A 95 9.47 -4.06 7.82
N ASN A 96 9.46 -5.39 7.64
CA ASN A 96 9.21 -5.99 6.32
C ASN A 96 7.80 -5.66 5.80
N LEU A 97 6.79 -5.71 6.66
CA LEU A 97 5.44 -5.33 6.30
C LEU A 97 5.36 -3.83 5.95
N ALA A 98 5.85 -2.96 6.83
CA ALA A 98 5.79 -1.50 6.70
C ALA A 98 6.61 -0.95 5.53
N SER A 99 7.66 -1.66 5.10
CA SER A 99 8.42 -1.31 3.89
C SER A 99 7.71 -1.66 2.58
N SER A 100 6.79 -2.63 2.63
CA SER A 100 6.07 -3.12 1.44
C SER A 100 4.65 -2.58 1.33
N VAL A 101 4.05 -2.20 2.46
CA VAL A 101 2.69 -1.66 2.57
C VAL A 101 2.72 -0.49 3.54
N SER A 102 2.04 0.61 3.19
CA SER A 102 1.87 1.72 4.13
C SER A 102 0.92 1.31 5.25
N VAL A 103 1.49 0.95 6.40
CA VAL A 103 0.77 0.62 7.63
C VAL A 103 1.15 1.67 8.66
N SER A 104 0.15 2.22 9.36
CA SER A 104 0.41 3.20 10.42
C SER A 104 0.90 2.52 11.69
N GLU A 105 0.15 1.51 12.16
CA GLU A 105 0.38 0.87 13.46
C GLU A 105 -0.10 -0.58 13.41
N VAL A 106 0.54 -1.45 14.20
CA VAL A 106 0.10 -2.84 14.43
C VAL A 106 0.03 -3.11 15.92
N TYR A 107 -1.14 -3.57 16.37
CA TYR A 107 -1.40 -3.92 17.76
C TYR A 107 -1.56 -5.42 17.93
N ILE A 108 -0.95 -5.96 18.98
CA ILE A 108 -1.21 -7.31 19.46
C ILE A 108 -2.07 -7.20 20.71
N ILE A 109 -3.28 -7.74 20.64
CA ILE A 109 -4.26 -7.73 21.72
C ILE A 109 -4.63 -9.17 22.10
N PRO A 110 -4.87 -9.46 23.39
CA PRO A 110 -5.43 -10.75 23.78
C PRO A 110 -6.89 -10.86 23.31
N GLU A 111 -7.40 -12.09 23.20
CA GLU A 111 -8.77 -12.35 22.74
C GLU A 111 -9.83 -11.66 23.60
N ASP A 112 -9.56 -11.53 24.90
CA ASP A 112 -10.47 -10.94 25.89
C ASP A 112 -10.24 -9.44 26.12
N PHE A 113 -9.39 -8.77 25.33
CA PHE A 113 -9.05 -7.35 25.47
C PHE A 113 -10.28 -6.44 25.54
N ASP A 114 -10.33 -5.59 26.56
CA ASP A 114 -11.36 -4.57 26.73
C ASP A 114 -10.73 -3.24 27.17
N PRO A 115 -10.65 -2.22 26.29
CA PRO A 115 -10.02 -0.94 26.62
C PRO A 115 -10.76 -0.16 27.71
N GLY A 116 -12.00 -0.52 28.05
CA GLY A 116 -12.76 0.09 29.15
C GLY A 116 -12.58 -0.61 30.49
N ARG A 117 -12.06 -1.84 30.49
CA ARG A 117 -11.86 -2.64 31.71
C ARG A 117 -10.60 -2.15 32.42
N ILE A 118 -10.64 -2.11 33.74
CA ILE A 118 -9.46 -1.78 34.54
C ILE A 118 -8.65 -3.05 34.73
N ASP A 119 -7.40 -3.02 34.30
CA ASP A 119 -6.45 -4.07 34.55
C ASP A 119 -6.08 -4.10 36.04
N PRO A 120 -6.33 -5.23 36.74
CA PRO A 120 -6.05 -5.35 38.17
C PRO A 120 -4.56 -5.26 38.52
N VAL A 121 -3.66 -5.50 37.56
CA VAL A 121 -2.20 -5.44 37.79
C VAL A 121 -1.71 -3.99 37.74
N THR A 122 -2.13 -3.23 36.73
CA THR A 122 -1.64 -1.85 36.51
C THR A 122 -2.53 -0.79 37.15
N GLY A 123 -3.79 -1.11 37.48
CA GLY A 123 -4.79 -0.15 37.97
C GLY A 123 -5.24 0.87 36.92
N LYS A 124 -4.92 0.65 35.64
CA LYS A 124 -5.24 1.50 34.50
C LYS A 124 -6.18 0.76 33.54
N PRO A 125 -6.80 1.46 32.56
CA PRO A 125 -7.46 0.81 31.44
C PRO A 125 -6.51 -0.16 30.73
N GLU A 126 -7.05 -1.23 30.15
CA GLU A 126 -6.22 -2.22 29.44
C GLU A 126 -5.52 -1.59 28.23
N GLU A 127 -4.25 -1.96 28.04
CA GLU A 127 -3.45 -1.56 26.90
C GLU A 127 -3.13 -2.79 26.02
N PRO A 128 -2.87 -2.60 24.71
CA PRO A 128 -2.36 -3.66 23.85
C PRO A 128 -1.08 -4.27 24.44
N VAL A 129 -0.89 -5.58 24.23
CA VAL A 129 0.29 -6.31 24.71
C VAL A 129 1.56 -5.73 24.11
N ILE A 130 1.50 -5.45 22.80
CA ILE A 130 2.57 -4.83 22.03
C ILE A 130 1.94 -3.90 20.99
N MET A 131 2.58 -2.75 20.81
CA MET A 131 2.32 -1.81 19.74
C MET A 131 3.58 -1.70 18.88
N PHE A 132 3.42 -1.76 17.56
CA PHE A 132 4.45 -1.44 16.59
C PHE A 132 3.97 -0.27 15.74
N ASP A 133 4.61 0.89 15.89
CA ASP A 133 4.27 2.16 15.24
C ASP A 133 5.47 2.73 14.45
N GLU A 134 6.70 2.38 14.83
CA GLU A 134 7.92 2.90 14.22
C GLU A 134 8.65 1.91 13.30
N LEU A 135 9.06 2.42 12.13
CA LEU A 135 9.92 1.72 11.17
C LEU A 135 11.38 1.80 11.62
N ILE A 136 11.89 0.75 12.25
CA ILE A 136 13.28 0.71 12.72
C ILE A 136 14.17 0.13 11.63
N LEU A 137 14.60 0.97 10.68
CA LEU A 137 15.37 0.54 9.51
C LEU A 137 16.86 0.26 9.80
N ASN A 138 17.40 0.72 10.94
CA ASN A 138 18.82 0.64 11.29
C ASN A 138 19.08 0.13 12.72
N ALA A 139 18.23 -0.77 13.24
CA ALA A 139 18.36 -1.35 14.57
C ALA A 139 19.79 -1.91 14.79
N GLY A 140 20.62 -1.20 15.54
CA GLY A 140 22.00 -1.59 15.85
C GLY A 140 23.03 -1.45 14.72
N ALA A 141 22.80 -0.62 13.70
CA ALA A 141 23.82 -0.28 12.69
C ALA A 141 25.09 0.34 13.30
N ASP A 142 24.93 1.05 14.42
CA ASP A 142 26.01 1.69 15.18
C ASP A 142 26.57 0.79 16.31
N LEU A 143 26.04 -0.43 16.48
CA LEU A 143 26.44 -1.35 17.54
C LEU A 143 27.38 -2.45 16.99
N SER A 144 28.52 -2.61 17.64
CA SER A 144 29.46 -3.71 17.36
C SER A 144 28.83 -5.07 17.68
N ALA A 145 29.35 -6.14 17.08
CA ALA A 145 28.84 -7.49 17.30
C ALA A 145 28.86 -7.89 18.79
N ASP A 146 29.88 -7.46 19.53
CA ASP A 146 30.01 -7.70 20.97
C ASP A 146 28.97 -6.90 21.77
N GLN A 147 28.66 -5.67 21.36
CA GLN A 147 27.64 -4.83 21.99
C GLN A 147 26.22 -5.38 21.77
N ARG A 148 25.94 -5.94 20.60
CA ARG A 148 24.66 -6.62 20.30
C ARG A 148 24.48 -7.90 21.11
N ALA A 149 25.55 -8.64 21.36
CA ALA A 149 25.51 -9.87 22.14
C ALA A 149 25.39 -9.63 23.66
N SER A 150 25.92 -8.51 24.15
CA SER A 150 25.96 -8.18 25.58
C SER A 150 24.81 -7.28 26.06
N ASN A 151 24.19 -6.51 25.16
CA ASN A 151 23.01 -5.69 25.47
C ASN A 151 21.99 -5.69 24.31
N PRO A 152 21.19 -6.77 24.17
CA PRO A 152 20.21 -6.89 23.09
C PRO A 152 19.10 -5.82 23.16
N GLU A 153 18.83 -5.23 24.33
CA GLU A 153 17.84 -4.15 24.47
C GLU A 153 18.31 -2.84 23.82
N ALA A 154 19.62 -2.58 23.75
CA ALA A 154 20.16 -1.40 23.09
C ALA A 154 19.93 -1.39 21.57
N VAL A 155 19.68 -2.55 20.96
CA VAL A 155 19.40 -2.69 19.53
C VAL A 155 18.01 -2.16 19.17
N ALA A 156 17.07 -2.19 20.12
CA ALA A 156 15.72 -1.66 19.94
C ALA A 156 15.65 -0.13 20.20
N ALA A 157 16.68 0.45 20.82
CA ALA A 157 16.73 1.87 21.20
C ALA A 157 17.65 2.73 20.31
N ALA A 158 18.28 2.15 19.29
CA ALA A 158 19.19 2.79 18.34
C ALA A 158 18.60 2.75 16.93
#